data_AF-A0A523MUR6-F1
#
_entry.id   AF-A0A523MUR6-F1
#
_cell.length_a   1.000
_cell.length_b   1.000
_cell.length_c   1.000
_cell.angle_alpha   90.00
_cell.angle_beta   90.00
_cell.angle_gamma   90.00
#
_symmetry.space_group_name_H-M   'P 1'
#
loop_
_entity.id
_entity.type
_entity.pdbx_description
1 polymer ?
#
loop_
_entity_poly.entity_id
_entity_poly.type
_entity_poly.pdbx_seq_one_letter_code
_entity_poly.pdbx_strand_id
1 'polypeptide(L)'
;MPTSIDALKQAVEFEQQALDQYIIAMDNAVHEKTKQTLKEYADDKQQKIDALSWMIMAEAGDVEKEEAAPQTGAEKLTAGKCPFSRGDLEKMGFDMSQSTMGKDHSES
;
A
#
# COMPACT_ATOMS: atom_id res chain seq x y z
N MET A 1 21.21 8.76 22.68
CA MET A 1 20.21 7.75 22.30
C MET A 1 19.91 7.97 20.83
N PRO A 2 20.06 6.96 19.95
CA PRO A 2 19.66 7.09 18.55
C PRO A 2 18.13 7.33 18.46
N THR A 3 17.70 8.17 17.53
CA THR A 3 16.27 8.40 17.25
C THR A 3 15.68 7.26 16.42
N SER A 4 14.34 7.19 16.31
CA SER A 4 13.67 6.28 15.37
C SER A 4 14.17 6.50 13.94
N ILE A 5 14.31 7.76 13.53
CA ILE A 5 14.83 8.16 12.22
C ILE A 5 16.27 7.66 12.01
N ASP A 6 17.16 7.80 13.00
CA ASP A 6 18.54 7.32 12.89
C ASP A 6 18.58 5.79 12.70
N ALA A 7 17.76 5.06 13.46
CA ALA A 7 17.67 3.61 13.35
C ALA A 7 17.08 3.17 11.99
N LEU A 8 16.07 3.89 11.47
CA LEU A 8 15.48 3.60 10.16
C LEU A 8 16.46 3.88 9.01
N LYS A 9 17.24 4.98 9.08
CA LYS A 9 18.31 5.24 8.11
C LYS A 9 19.36 4.13 8.10
N GLN A 10 19.77 3.69 9.29
CA GLN A 10 20.70 2.57 9.41
C GLN A 10 20.12 1.27 8.84
N ALA A 11 18.82 1.03 9.01
CA ALA A 11 18.13 -0.10 8.40
C ALA A 11 18.17 -0.01 6.87
N VAL A 12 17.90 1.15 6.27
CA VAL A 12 18.01 1.36 4.82
C VAL A 12 19.41 1.04 4.31
N GLU A 13 20.47 1.48 5.00
CA GLU A 13 21.85 1.16 4.62
C GLU A 13 22.11 -0.36 4.63
N PHE A 14 21.65 -1.08 5.64
CA PHE A 14 21.80 -2.53 5.70
C PHE A 14 21.00 -3.25 4.62
N GLU A 15 19.79 -2.79 4.34
CA GLU A 15 18.97 -3.36 3.26
C GLU A 15 19.62 -3.13 1.90
N GLN A 16 20.18 -1.94 1.65
CA GLN A 16 20.90 -1.63 0.41
C GLN A 16 22.16 -2.49 0.26
N GLN A 17 22.95 -2.63 1.33
CA GLN A 17 24.13 -3.50 1.31
C GLN A 17 23.76 -4.96 1.01
N ALA A 18 22.66 -5.46 1.59
CA ALA A 18 22.18 -6.81 1.32
C ALA A 18 21.70 -6.97 -0.14
N LEU A 19 21.00 -5.98 -0.69
CA LEU A 19 20.58 -5.95 -2.09
C LEU A 19 21.79 -6.03 -3.03
N ASP A 20 22.82 -5.22 -2.78
CA ASP A 20 24.05 -5.23 -3.58
C ASP A 20 24.72 -6.61 -3.55
N GLN A 21 24.75 -7.27 -2.40
CA GLN A 21 25.28 -8.63 -2.27
C GLN A 21 24.43 -9.67 -3.03
N TYR A 22 23.10 -9.51 -3.07
CA TYR A 22 22.24 -10.41 -3.85
C TYR A 22 22.45 -10.27 -5.35
N ILE A 23 22.68 -9.05 -5.84
CA ILE A 23 23.03 -8.79 -7.24
C ILE A 23 24.36 -9.48 -7.59
N ILE A 24 25.39 -9.27 -6.76
CA ILE A 24 26.69 -9.93 -6.95
C ILE A 24 26.54 -11.45 -6.90
N ALA A 25 25.77 -11.99 -5.95
CA ALA A 25 25.53 -13.43 -5.86
C ALA A 25 24.81 -13.98 -7.10
N MET A 26 23.88 -13.22 -7.68
CA MET A 26 23.13 -13.61 -8.88
C MET A 26 24.05 -13.70 -10.10
N ASP A 27 24.96 -12.74 -10.25
CA ASP A 27 25.96 -12.72 -11.34
C ASP A 27 26.95 -13.90 -11.26
N ASN A 28 27.20 -14.40 -10.06
CA ASN A 28 28.16 -15.49 -9.81
C ASN A 28 27.51 -16.87 -9.58
N ALA A 29 26.18 -16.93 -9.45
CA ALA A 29 25.49 -18.19 -9.20
C ALA A 29 25.53 -19.10 -10.44
N VAL A 30 25.83 -20.38 -10.23
CA VAL A 30 25.89 -21.37 -11.32
C VAL A 30 24.52 -21.98 -11.61
N HIS A 31 23.67 -22.12 -10.58
CA HIS A 31 22.37 -22.77 -10.69
C HIS A 31 21.27 -21.77 -11.00
N GLU A 32 20.54 -21.99 -12.11
CA GLU A 32 19.45 -21.12 -12.55
C GLU A 32 18.33 -20.96 -11.51
N LYS A 33 17.99 -22.03 -10.79
CA LYS A 33 17.02 -21.96 -9.70
C LYS A 33 17.49 -21.01 -8.58
N THR A 34 18.78 -21.02 -8.26
CA THR A 34 19.35 -20.10 -7.27
C THR A 34 19.29 -18.66 -7.78
N LYS A 35 19.61 -18.40 -9.06
CA LYS A 35 19.47 -17.06 -9.64
C LYS A 35 18.04 -16.55 -9.57
N GLN A 36 17.06 -17.39 -9.88
CA GLN A 36 15.65 -17.01 -9.80
C GLN A 36 15.25 -16.61 -8.38
N THR A 37 15.60 -17.42 -7.38
CA THR A 37 15.30 -17.08 -5.97
C THR A 37 16.05 -15.83 -5.51
N LEU A 38 17.30 -15.63 -5.94
CA LEU A 38 18.05 -14.41 -5.64
C LEU A 38 17.39 -13.16 -6.25
N LYS A 39 16.83 -13.29 -7.46
CA LYS A 39 16.06 -12.21 -8.08
C LYS A 39 14.80 -11.88 -7.27
N GLU A 40 14.04 -12.89 -6.85
CA GLU A 40 12.86 -12.70 -6.00
C GLU A 40 13.22 -11.99 -4.68
N TYR A 41 14.36 -12.33 -4.08
CA TYR A 41 14.85 -11.67 -2.86
C TYR A 41 15.34 -10.25 -3.09
N ALA A 42 15.96 -9.97 -4.25
CA ALA A 42 16.35 -8.62 -4.62
C ALA A 42 15.12 -7.71 -4.84
N ASP A 43 14.08 -8.23 -5.51
CA ASP A 43 12.83 -7.50 -5.74
C ASP A 43 12.11 -7.19 -4.42
N ASP A 44 12.00 -8.15 -3.50
CA ASP A 44 11.42 -7.94 -2.15
C ASP A 44 12.24 -6.93 -1.32
N LYS A 45 13.57 -6.98 -1.41
CA LYS A 45 14.46 -6.01 -0.75
C LYS A 45 14.22 -4.59 -1.25
N GLN A 46 14.10 -4.39 -2.56
CA GLN A 46 13.83 -3.08 -3.13
C GLN A 46 12.52 -2.49 -2.58
N GLN A 47 11.46 -3.30 -2.53
CA GLN A 47 10.17 -2.87 -1.96
C GLN A 47 10.29 -2.47 -0.48
N LYS A 48 11.11 -3.19 0.30
CA LYS A 48 11.37 -2.86 1.71
C LYS A 48 12.16 -1.56 1.87
N ILE A 49 13.15 -1.32 1.03
CA ILE A 49 13.91 -0.05 1.02
C ILE A 49 12.96 1.13 0.73
N ASP A 50 12.08 0.97 -0.25
CA ASP A 50 11.09 1.99 -0.58
C ASP A 50 10.15 2.23 0.62
N ALA A 51 9.63 1.16 1.23
CA ALA A 51 8.77 1.26 2.41
C ALA A 51 9.46 1.95 3.60
N LEU A 52 10.73 1.62 3.89
CA LEU A 52 11.51 2.28 4.93
C LEU A 52 11.71 3.76 4.64
N SER A 53 11.92 4.13 3.37
CA SER A 53 12.04 5.53 2.96
C SER A 53 10.76 6.31 3.24
N TRP A 54 9.58 5.73 2.99
CA TRP A 54 8.29 6.31 3.39
C TRP A 54 8.15 6.47 4.90
N MET A 55 8.59 5.48 5.68
CA MET A 55 8.56 5.56 7.15
C MET A 55 9.46 6.68 7.68
N ILE A 56 10.64 6.86 7.09
CA ILE A 56 11.55 7.97 7.45
C ILE A 56 10.89 9.31 7.17
N MET A 57 10.24 9.50 6.01
CA MET A 57 9.54 10.74 5.69
C MET A 57 8.38 11.01 6.68
N ALA A 58 7.62 9.97 7.04
CA ALA A 58 6.54 10.09 8.02
C ALA A 58 7.07 10.50 9.41
N GLU A 59 8.16 9.87 9.87
CA GLU A 59 8.78 10.16 11.18
C GLU A 59 9.48 11.53 11.22
N ALA A 60 10.05 11.99 10.10
CA ALA A 60 10.67 13.30 9.99
C ALA A 60 9.66 14.46 10.01
N GLY A 61 8.37 14.17 9.89
CA GLY A 61 7.33 15.19 9.71
C GLY A 61 7.37 15.83 8.32
N ASP A 62 8.10 15.24 7.37
CA ASP A 62 8.16 15.62 5.95
C ASP A 62 6.99 15.03 5.15
N VAL A 63 6.15 14.21 5.79
CA VAL A 63 4.75 14.11 5.36
C VAL A 63 4.12 15.41 5.82
N GLU A 64 4.07 16.39 4.91
CA GLU A 64 3.14 17.52 5.01
C GLU A 64 1.88 16.93 5.62
N LYS A 65 1.61 17.34 6.85
CA LYS A 65 0.30 17.15 7.44
C LYS A 65 -0.58 17.95 6.50
N GLU A 66 -1.13 17.28 5.49
CA GLU A 66 -2.36 17.68 4.88
C GLU A 66 -3.33 17.63 6.06
N GLU A 67 -3.34 18.75 6.81
CA GLU A 67 -4.46 19.24 7.56
C GLU A 67 -5.59 18.98 6.61
N ALA A 68 -6.31 17.88 6.87
CA ALA A 68 -7.30 17.34 5.97
C ALA A 68 -8.06 18.55 5.49
N ALA A 69 -7.81 18.94 4.23
CA ALA A 69 -8.46 20.10 3.68
C ALA A 69 -9.93 19.82 3.96
N PRO A 70 -10.67 20.73 4.62
CA PRO A 70 -12.07 20.47 4.90
C PRO A 70 -12.63 19.90 3.62
N GLN A 71 -13.24 18.72 3.69
CA GLN A 71 -13.73 17.98 2.53
C GLN A 71 -14.84 18.81 1.85
N THR A 72 -14.49 19.96 1.26
CA THR A 72 -15.27 20.75 0.31
C THR A 72 -14.95 20.20 -1.07
N GLY A 73 -15.00 18.87 -1.15
CA GLY A 73 -15.09 18.05 -2.35
C GLY A 73 -16.14 16.96 -2.16
N ALA A 74 -16.91 16.99 -1.04
CA ALA A 74 -18.27 16.46 -1.04
C ALA A 74 -19.12 17.38 -1.93
N GLU A 75 -18.84 17.34 -3.24
CA GLU A 75 -19.88 17.59 -4.21
C GLU A 75 -20.94 16.55 -3.89
N LYS A 76 -22.01 17.01 -3.24
CA LYS A 76 -23.11 16.20 -2.74
C LYS A 76 -23.42 15.14 -3.79
N LEU A 77 -23.00 13.89 -3.54
CA LEU A 77 -23.63 12.75 -4.17
C LEU A 77 -25.04 12.75 -3.59
N THR A 78 -25.90 13.48 -4.29
CA THR A 78 -27.33 13.56 -4.04
C THR A 78 -27.80 12.13 -3.88
N ALA A 79 -28.35 11.83 -2.70
CA ALA A 79 -28.93 10.54 -2.36
C ALA A 79 -29.86 10.11 -3.51
N GLY A 80 -29.43 9.15 -4.33
CA GLY A 80 -30.25 8.64 -5.42
C GLY A 80 -29.56 8.06 -6.65
N LYS A 81 -28.23 8.21 -6.85
CA LYS A 81 -27.53 7.56 -7.96
C LYS A 81 -26.11 7.15 -7.55
N CYS A 82 -25.91 5.87 -7.25
CA CYS A 82 -24.57 5.29 -7.21
C CYS A 82 -23.90 5.49 -8.58
N PRO A 83 -22.61 5.86 -8.64
CA PRO A 83 -21.89 6.07 -9.91
C PRO A 83 -21.67 4.77 -10.68
N PHE A 84 -21.97 3.63 -10.06
CA PHE A 84 -22.03 2.33 -10.70
C PHE A 84 -23.46 2.08 -11.15
N SER A 85 -23.68 2.00 -12.46
CA SER A 85 -24.98 1.55 -12.96
C SER A 85 -25.21 0.11 -12.51
N ARG A 86 -26.45 -0.24 -12.15
CA ARG A 86 -26.83 -1.61 -11.77
C ARG A 86 -26.34 -2.66 -12.79
N GLY A 87 -26.40 -2.32 -14.09
CA GLY A 87 -25.90 -3.18 -15.16
C GLY A 87 -24.38 -3.33 -15.23
N ASP A 88 -23.59 -2.44 -14.63
CA ASP A 88 -22.12 -2.59 -14.54
C ASP A 88 -21.73 -3.50 -13.37
N LEU A 89 -22.50 -3.48 -12.29
CA LEU A 89 -22.34 -4.40 -11.16
C LEU A 89 -22.72 -5.84 -11.54
N GLU A 90 -23.76 -6.03 -12.36
CA GLU A 90 -24.17 -7.34 -12.89
C GLU A 90 -23.13 -7.92 -13.87
N LYS A 91 -22.51 -7.07 -14.70
CA LYS A 91 -21.38 -7.49 -15.57
C LYS A 91 -20.13 -7.90 -14.78
N MET A 92 -19.95 -7.33 -13.59
CA MET A 92 -18.89 -7.70 -12.65
C MET A 92 -19.28 -8.89 -11.74
N GLY A 93 -20.45 -9.51 -11.95
CA GLY A 93 -20.87 -10.72 -11.24
C GLY A 93 -21.48 -10.48 -9.87
N PHE A 94 -21.87 -9.24 -9.55
CA PHE A 94 -22.51 -8.90 -8.28
C PHE A 94 -24.03 -9.03 -8.41
N ASP A 95 -24.60 -10.13 -7.91
CA ASP A 95 -26.05 -10.34 -7.87
C ASP A 95 -26.65 -9.64 -6.63
N MET A 96 -27.36 -8.53 -6.85
CA MET A 96 -28.08 -7.78 -5.81
C MET A 96 -29.53 -8.26 -5.61
N SER A 97 -29.85 -9.52 -5.92
CA SER A 97 -31.14 -10.18 -5.67
C SER A 97 -31.49 -10.32 -4.18
N GLN A 98 -30.53 -10.21 -3.27
CA GLN A 98 -30.78 -10.29 -1.83
C GLN A 98 -30.19 -9.10 -1.07
N SER A 99 -31.03 -8.13 -0.73
CA SER A 99 -30.84 -7.23 0.42
C SER A 99 -32.18 -6.64 0.83
N THR A 100 -32.99 -7.46 1.51
CA THR A 100 -34.00 -6.95 2.44
C THR A 100 -33.28 -6.35 3.64
N MET A 101 -32.99 -5.06 3.60
CA MET A 101 -32.72 -4.27 4.80
C MET A 101 -33.68 -3.09 4.81
N GLY A 102 -34.65 -3.16 5.70
CA GLY A 102 -35.59 -2.07 5.93
C GLY A 102 -36.78 -2.53 6.74
N LYS A 103 -36.60 -2.67 8.07
CA LYS A 103 -37.61 -2.25 9.06
C LYS A 103 -37.08 -2.29 10.49
N ASP A 104 -36.28 -1.30 10.88
CA ASP A 104 -36.28 -0.84 12.27
C ASP A 104 -37.27 0.32 12.35
N HIS A 105 -38.45 0.02 12.88
CA HIS A 105 -39.48 1.00 13.23
C HIS A 105 -39.24 1.36 14.70
N SER A 106 -38.85 2.60 14.98
CA SER A 106 -38.84 3.17 16.34
C SER A 106 -39.84 4.33 16.41
N GLU A 107 -40.65 4.28 17.46
CA GLU A 107 -41.81 5.08 17.87
C GLU A 107 -41.83 6.59 17.60
N SER A 108 -43.02 7.09 17.25
CA SER A 108 -43.78 8.11 18.02
C SER A 108 -45.25 8.10 17.62
#